data_AF-A0A515KJK6-F1
#
_entry.id   AF-A0A515KJK6-F1
#
_cell.length_a   1.000
_cell.length_b   1.000
_cell.length_c   1.000
_cell.angle_alpha   90.00
_cell.angle_beta   90.00
_cell.angle_gamma   90.00
#
_symmetry.space_group_name_H-M   'P 1'
#
loop_
_entity.id
_entity.type
_entity.pdbx_description
1 polymer ?
#
loop_
_entity_poly.entity_id
_entity_poly.type
_entity_poly.pdbx_seq_one_letter_code
_entity_poly.pdbx_strand_id
1 'polypeptide(L)'
;MPYAPPGWTWPVEEGEPMLFITQINCADVRHLPGADVLPSDGVLAFFGDHDAVQGCTFAMGGAVFHWPETSEWTPAVPPLEILTVFPRAELLFRPTLEMPDPKSEALASVLKDNGQREVYREFHAALQSYGMPDGYEYTVDFGSMLGWPRLVQHAELELFDVDPEDARVLLQIGSYTNGREFGDWGPGGSIYFVTSNSALAERDWESCELTGQFT
;
A
#
# COMPACT_ATOMS: atom_id res chain seq x y z
N MET A 1 -2.74 -14.63 -7.84
CA MET A 1 -3.95 -14.50 -8.67
C MET A 1 -5.12 -14.13 -7.76
N PRO A 2 -5.98 -13.19 -8.17
CA PRO A 2 -7.14 -12.81 -7.39
C PRO A 2 -8.23 -13.88 -7.48
N TYR A 3 -9.03 -13.99 -6.42
CA TYR A 3 -10.36 -14.58 -6.48
C TYR A 3 -11.37 -13.46 -6.67
N ALA A 4 -12.24 -13.56 -7.66
CA ALA A 4 -13.17 -12.49 -8.02
C ALA A 4 -14.60 -13.02 -8.20
N PRO A 5 -15.62 -12.14 -8.10
CA PRO A 5 -17.00 -12.48 -8.41
C PRO A 5 -17.17 -12.99 -9.85
N PRO A 6 -18.14 -13.88 -10.11
CA PRO A 6 -18.48 -14.30 -11.46
C PRO A 6 -18.81 -13.12 -12.37
N GLY A 7 -18.26 -13.12 -13.59
CA GLY A 7 -18.52 -12.08 -14.59
C GLY A 7 -17.76 -10.76 -14.38
N TRP A 8 -16.94 -10.65 -13.33
CA TRP A 8 -16.01 -9.53 -13.19
C TRP A 8 -15.00 -9.52 -14.35
N THR A 9 -14.66 -8.31 -14.80
CA THR A 9 -13.69 -8.08 -15.88
C THR A 9 -12.39 -7.57 -15.29
N TRP A 10 -11.27 -8.12 -15.76
CA TRP A 10 -9.95 -7.72 -15.34
C TRP A 10 -9.71 -6.22 -15.65
N PRO A 11 -9.18 -5.41 -14.71
CA PRO A 11 -8.94 -3.99 -14.92
C PRO A 11 -7.84 -3.78 -15.96
N VAL A 12 -8.02 -2.77 -16.80
CA VAL A 12 -7.14 -2.45 -17.92
C VAL A 12 -6.81 -0.97 -17.87
N GLU A 13 -5.53 -0.63 -17.98
CA GLU A 13 -5.02 0.74 -18.09
C GLU A 13 -4.34 0.89 -19.45
N GLU A 14 -4.64 1.95 -20.21
CA GLU A 14 -4.10 2.18 -21.56
C GLU A 14 -4.17 0.98 -22.54
N GLY A 15 -5.09 0.04 -22.31
CA GLY A 15 -5.22 -1.18 -23.11
C GLY A 15 -4.42 -2.39 -22.60
N GLU A 16 -3.64 -2.22 -21.54
CA GLU A 16 -2.86 -3.27 -20.87
C GLU A 16 -3.53 -3.75 -19.57
N PRO A 17 -3.61 -5.07 -19.32
CA PRO A 17 -4.13 -5.59 -18.07
C PRO A 17 -3.28 -5.19 -16.87
N MET A 18 -3.90 -4.62 -15.85
CA MET A 18 -3.20 -4.28 -14.61
C MET A 18 -2.69 -5.53 -13.89
N LEU A 19 -1.59 -5.40 -13.17
CA LEU A 19 -1.02 -6.46 -12.34
C LEU A 19 -1.81 -6.62 -11.04
N PHE A 20 -2.06 -7.87 -10.67
CA PHE A 20 -2.65 -8.18 -9.37
C PHE A 20 -1.61 -8.03 -8.26
N ILE A 21 -1.90 -7.19 -7.26
CA ILE A 21 -0.98 -6.89 -6.16
C ILE A 21 -1.35 -7.72 -4.92
N THR A 22 -2.55 -7.53 -4.37
CA THR A 22 -2.97 -8.24 -3.16
C THR A 22 -4.49 -8.26 -2.97
N GLN A 23 -4.96 -9.12 -2.06
CA GLN A 23 -6.32 -9.14 -1.55
C GLN A 23 -6.32 -9.15 -0.02
N ILE A 24 -7.14 -8.29 0.57
CA ILE A 24 -7.27 -8.13 2.02
C ILE A 24 -8.71 -8.37 2.41
N ASN A 25 -8.95 -9.38 3.24
CA ASN A 25 -10.26 -9.61 3.84
C ASN A 25 -10.48 -8.60 4.97
N CYS A 26 -11.48 -7.73 4.81
CA CYS A 26 -11.73 -6.65 5.74
C CYS A 26 -12.14 -7.16 7.14
N ALA A 27 -12.71 -8.37 7.21
CA ALA A 27 -13.05 -8.99 8.49
C ALA A 27 -11.82 -9.32 9.34
N ASP A 28 -10.64 -9.49 8.73
CA ASP A 28 -9.39 -9.81 9.44
C ASP A 28 -8.78 -8.57 10.11
N VAL A 29 -9.14 -7.36 9.65
CA VAL A 29 -8.60 -6.08 10.14
C VAL A 29 -9.60 -5.23 10.93
N ARG A 30 -10.92 -5.50 10.84
CA ARG A 30 -11.99 -4.66 11.42
C ARG A 30 -11.89 -4.34 12.93
N HIS A 31 -11.10 -5.10 13.67
CA HIS A 31 -10.92 -4.91 15.12
C HIS A 31 -9.62 -4.16 15.47
N LEU A 32 -8.81 -3.84 14.46
CA LEU A 32 -7.58 -3.07 14.63
C LEU A 32 -7.91 -1.57 14.76
N PRO A 33 -7.10 -0.80 15.52
CA PRO A 33 -7.29 0.64 15.63
C PRO A 33 -7.26 1.32 14.27
N GLY A 34 -8.19 2.23 14.02
CA GLY A 34 -8.29 3.00 12.77
C GLY A 34 -8.95 2.27 11.60
N ALA A 35 -9.21 0.96 11.71
CA ALA A 35 -9.85 0.17 10.65
C ALA A 35 -11.35 0.44 10.50
N ASP A 36 -11.94 1.29 11.34
CA ASP A 36 -13.36 1.67 11.31
C ASP A 36 -13.76 2.44 10.04
N VAL A 37 -12.80 3.02 9.33
CA VAL A 37 -13.00 3.67 8.02
C VAL A 37 -13.14 2.66 6.87
N LEU A 38 -12.80 1.39 7.11
CA LEU A 38 -12.88 0.33 6.12
C LEU A 38 -14.22 -0.42 6.24
N PRO A 39 -14.64 -1.15 5.19
CA PRO A 39 -15.73 -2.09 5.31
C PRO A 39 -15.47 -3.09 6.46
N SER A 40 -16.52 -3.52 7.17
CA SER A 40 -16.38 -4.52 8.24
C SER A 40 -16.24 -5.96 7.73
N ASP A 41 -16.51 -6.16 6.44
CA ASP A 41 -16.59 -7.43 5.72
C ASP A 41 -16.25 -7.24 4.22
N GLY A 42 -16.23 -8.37 3.50
CA GLY A 42 -15.79 -8.42 2.11
C GLY A 42 -14.28 -8.40 1.95
N VAL A 43 -13.83 -8.24 0.71
CA VAL A 43 -12.40 -8.18 0.37
C VAL A 43 -12.12 -6.92 -0.44
N LEU A 44 -11.03 -6.25 -0.09
CA LEU A 44 -10.39 -5.25 -0.93
C LEU A 44 -9.37 -5.94 -1.84
N ALA A 45 -9.47 -5.70 -3.14
CA ALA A 45 -8.54 -6.23 -4.15
C ALA A 45 -7.81 -5.08 -4.84
N PHE A 46 -6.48 -5.16 -4.88
CA PHE A 46 -5.61 -4.10 -5.36
C PHE A 46 -4.91 -4.52 -6.65
N PHE A 47 -4.98 -3.65 -7.64
CA PHE A 47 -4.35 -3.82 -8.94
C PHE A 47 -3.57 -2.56 -9.30
N GLY A 48 -2.48 -2.72 -10.03
CA GLY A 48 -1.65 -1.61 -10.47
C GLY A 48 -1.23 -1.74 -11.92
N ASP A 49 -1.14 -0.60 -12.60
CA ASP A 49 -0.54 -0.50 -13.93
C ASP A 49 0.85 -1.16 -13.95
N HIS A 50 1.16 -1.83 -15.06
CA HIS A 50 2.41 -2.58 -15.21
C HIS A 50 3.62 -1.66 -15.04
N ASP A 51 3.63 -0.53 -15.74
CA ASP A 51 4.76 0.37 -15.78
C ASP A 51 4.94 1.14 -14.46
N ALA A 52 3.84 1.53 -13.82
CA ALA A 52 3.84 2.14 -12.49
C ALA A 52 4.42 1.17 -11.44
N VAL A 53 3.95 -0.08 -11.44
CA VAL A 53 4.38 -1.10 -10.47
C VAL A 53 5.84 -1.51 -10.71
N GLN A 54 6.30 -1.55 -11.97
CA GLN A 54 7.70 -1.87 -12.28
C GLN A 54 8.65 -0.66 -12.19
N GLY A 55 8.14 0.54 -11.88
CA GLY A 55 8.93 1.76 -11.80
C GLY A 55 9.44 2.27 -13.15
N CYS A 56 8.80 1.88 -14.25
CA CYS A 56 9.12 2.35 -15.60
C CYS A 56 8.54 3.74 -15.90
N THR A 57 7.44 4.10 -15.22
CA THR A 57 6.83 5.43 -15.36
C THR A 57 6.40 5.97 -13.99
N PHE A 58 6.15 7.27 -13.94
CA PHE A 58 5.41 7.91 -12.85
C PHE A 58 3.90 7.99 -13.15
N ALA A 59 3.43 7.37 -14.24
CA ALA A 59 2.00 7.34 -14.57
C ALA A 59 1.27 6.52 -13.51
N MET A 60 0.13 7.03 -13.06
CA MET A 60 -0.54 6.58 -11.84
C MET A 60 -1.80 5.82 -12.24
N GLY A 61 -1.67 4.51 -12.42
CA GLY A 61 -2.80 3.62 -12.70
C GLY A 61 -3.00 2.65 -11.55
N GLY A 62 -3.96 2.92 -10.68
CA GLY A 62 -4.37 2.02 -9.60
C GLY A 62 -5.83 1.63 -9.78
N ALA A 63 -6.17 0.40 -9.40
CA ALA A 63 -7.57 0.01 -9.26
C ALA A 63 -7.77 -0.74 -7.96
N VAL A 64 -8.74 -0.27 -7.16
CA VAL A 64 -9.16 -0.91 -5.92
C VAL A 64 -10.61 -1.31 -6.04
N PHE A 65 -10.90 -2.57 -5.73
CA PHE A 65 -12.26 -3.09 -5.71
C PHE A 65 -12.62 -3.53 -4.31
N HIS A 66 -13.84 -3.22 -3.87
CA HIS A 66 -14.46 -3.85 -2.71
C HIS A 66 -15.53 -4.85 -3.17
N TRP A 67 -15.38 -6.11 -2.76
CA TRP A 67 -16.37 -7.14 -3.03
C TRP A 67 -16.96 -7.66 -1.70
N PRO A 68 -18.23 -7.32 -1.38
CA PRO A 68 -18.83 -7.64 -0.09
C PRO A 68 -19.19 -9.13 0.08
N GLU A 69 -19.65 -9.80 -0.98
CA GLU A 69 -20.05 -11.21 -0.95
C GLU A 69 -18.98 -12.09 -1.58
N THR A 70 -18.60 -13.18 -0.91
CA THR A 70 -17.47 -14.05 -1.29
C THR A 70 -17.87 -15.49 -1.60
N SER A 71 -19.15 -15.86 -1.42
CA SER A 71 -19.62 -17.25 -1.49
C SER A 71 -19.44 -17.96 -2.83
N GLU A 72 -19.42 -17.20 -3.94
CA GLU A 72 -19.36 -17.75 -5.30
C GLU A 72 -18.07 -17.41 -6.04
N TRP A 73 -17.03 -16.98 -5.33
CA TRP A 73 -15.80 -16.57 -5.99
C TRP A 73 -15.04 -17.72 -6.60
N THR A 74 -14.45 -17.43 -7.74
CA THR A 74 -13.55 -18.34 -8.43
C THR A 74 -12.22 -17.64 -8.68
N PRO A 75 -11.11 -18.38 -8.79
CA PRO A 75 -9.86 -17.80 -9.26
C PRO A 75 -10.10 -17.09 -10.60
N ALA A 76 -9.76 -15.81 -10.68
CA ALA A 76 -9.85 -15.09 -11.94
C ALA A 76 -8.80 -15.62 -12.91
N VAL A 77 -9.18 -15.71 -14.19
CA VAL A 77 -8.27 -16.08 -15.27
C VAL A 77 -7.61 -14.80 -15.78
N PRO A 78 -6.27 -14.68 -15.78
CA PRO A 78 -5.62 -13.50 -16.32
C PRO A 78 -5.90 -13.39 -17.82
N PRO A 79 -6.11 -12.17 -18.34
CA PRO A 79 -6.43 -11.95 -19.75
C PRO A 79 -5.25 -12.24 -20.70
N LEU A 80 -4.03 -12.36 -20.17
CA LEU A 80 -2.81 -12.71 -20.90
C LEU A 80 -2.09 -13.88 -20.22
N GLU A 81 -1.53 -14.80 -21.01
CA GLU A 81 -0.78 -15.95 -20.49
C GLU A 81 0.54 -15.54 -19.80
N ILE A 82 1.12 -14.41 -20.19
CA ILE A 82 2.44 -13.93 -19.72
C ILE A 82 2.28 -12.65 -18.90
N LEU A 83 1.30 -12.61 -18.01
CA LEU A 83 1.20 -11.53 -17.03
C LEU A 83 2.26 -11.74 -15.94
N THR A 84 2.92 -10.67 -15.49
CA THR A 84 3.81 -10.73 -14.33
C THR A 84 3.03 -11.22 -13.11
N VAL A 85 3.55 -12.25 -12.44
CA VAL A 85 2.96 -12.82 -11.22
C VAL A 85 3.97 -12.66 -10.10
N PHE A 86 3.62 -11.89 -9.08
CA PHE A 86 4.46 -11.72 -7.91
C PHE A 86 4.41 -12.96 -7.00
N PRO A 87 5.46 -13.19 -6.18
CA PRO A 87 5.45 -14.24 -5.18
C PRO A 87 4.20 -14.14 -4.29
N ARG A 88 3.53 -15.26 -4.06
CA ARG A 88 2.43 -15.30 -3.09
C ARG A 88 3.01 -15.32 -1.68
N ALA A 89 2.59 -14.38 -0.85
CA ALA A 89 2.81 -14.39 0.59
C ALA A 89 1.48 -14.26 1.33
N GLU A 90 1.40 -14.82 2.53
CA GLU A 90 0.25 -14.66 3.42
C GLU A 90 0.41 -13.38 4.24
N LEU A 91 -0.71 -12.71 4.52
CA LEU A 91 -0.70 -11.45 5.27
C LEU A 91 -0.85 -11.71 6.78
N LEU A 92 -0.09 -10.97 7.58
CA LEU A 92 -0.21 -10.94 9.03
C LEU A 92 -0.38 -9.50 9.48
N PHE A 93 -1.53 -9.23 10.10
CA PHE A 93 -1.85 -7.88 10.58
C PHE A 93 -1.46 -7.73 12.05
N ARG A 94 -0.87 -6.57 12.37
CA ARG A 94 -0.60 -6.15 13.74
C ARG A 94 -0.83 -4.65 13.86
N PRO A 95 -1.36 -4.16 14.99
CA PRO A 95 -1.40 -2.74 15.25
C PRO A 95 0.03 -2.21 15.45
N THR A 96 0.33 -1.08 14.82
CA THR A 96 1.61 -0.37 14.95
C THR A 96 1.36 1.06 15.42
N LEU A 97 2.35 1.62 16.13
CA LEU A 97 2.41 3.06 16.34
C LEU A 97 3.18 3.66 15.17
N GLU A 98 2.58 4.63 14.51
CA GLU A 98 3.20 5.31 13.37
C GLU A 98 3.25 6.81 13.60
N MET A 99 4.28 7.42 13.04
CA MET A 99 4.50 8.85 13.02
C MET A 99 4.87 9.26 11.58
N PRO A 100 4.74 10.53 11.21
CA PRO A 100 5.19 11.00 9.90
C PRO A 100 6.64 10.58 9.63
N ASP A 101 6.94 10.17 8.40
CA ASP A 101 8.32 9.89 8.02
C ASP A 101 9.20 11.13 8.26
N PRO A 102 10.46 11.00 8.73
CA PRO A 102 11.37 12.12 8.91
C PRO A 102 11.59 12.99 7.65
N LYS A 103 11.26 12.48 6.46
CA LYS A 103 11.30 13.21 5.18
C LYS A 103 10.00 13.95 4.86
N SER A 104 8.91 13.72 5.58
CA SER A 104 7.61 14.36 5.36
C SER A 104 7.66 15.87 5.60
N GLU A 105 7.03 16.62 4.69
CA GLU A 105 6.81 18.06 4.79
C GLU A 105 5.92 18.42 5.99
N ALA A 106 5.04 17.52 6.44
CA ALA A 106 4.24 17.71 7.66
C ALA A 106 5.14 18.06 8.87
N LEU A 107 6.37 17.54 8.91
CA LEU A 107 7.34 17.85 9.96
C LEU A 107 8.06 19.19 9.76
N ALA A 108 8.11 19.74 8.54
CA ALA A 108 8.84 20.98 8.25
C ALA A 108 8.27 22.18 9.04
N SER A 109 6.96 22.19 9.28
CA SER A 109 6.27 23.23 10.05
C SER A 109 6.46 23.08 11.58
N VAL A 110 6.71 21.86 12.06
CA VAL A 110 6.81 21.50 13.47
C VAL A 110 8.27 21.53 13.97
N LEU A 111 9.18 20.92 13.20
CA LEU A 111 10.60 20.74 13.53
C LEU A 111 11.44 21.79 12.79
N LYS A 112 11.67 22.92 13.45
CA LYS A 112 12.23 24.14 12.82
C LYS A 112 13.75 24.15 12.76
N ASP A 113 14.42 23.46 13.68
CA ASP A 113 15.89 23.37 13.70
C ASP A 113 16.40 21.95 13.47
N ASN A 114 17.66 21.86 13.02
CA ASN A 114 18.28 20.59 12.67
C ASN A 114 18.49 19.65 13.87
N GLY A 115 18.63 20.18 15.09
CA GLY A 115 18.78 19.35 16.29
C GLY A 115 17.49 18.61 16.62
N GLN A 116 16.34 19.29 16.53
CA GLN A 116 15.02 18.67 16.68
C GLN A 116 14.78 17.58 15.62
N ARG A 117 15.15 17.85 14.37
CA ARG A 117 15.02 16.89 13.26
C ARG A 117 15.87 15.64 13.48
N GLU A 118 17.07 15.80 14.04
CA GLU A 118 17.93 14.66 14.34
C GLU A 118 17.35 13.80 15.46
N VAL A 119 16.93 14.41 16.58
CA VAL A 119 16.28 13.71 17.69
C VAL A 119 15.03 12.96 17.21
N TYR A 120 14.24 13.59 16.33
CA TYR A 120 13.07 12.94 15.73
C TYR A 120 13.46 11.73 14.89
N ARG A 121 14.49 11.85 14.05
CA ARG A 121 14.96 10.75 13.19
C ARG A 121 15.45 9.56 14.02
N GLU A 122 16.23 9.82 15.08
CA GLU A 122 16.70 8.78 16.00
C GLU A 122 15.54 8.08 16.70
N PHE A 123 14.57 8.85 17.22
CA PHE A 123 13.39 8.29 17.88
C PHE A 123 12.51 7.49 16.91
N HIS A 124 12.29 8.01 15.69
CA HIS A 124 11.53 7.33 14.65
C HIS A 124 12.16 5.98 14.27
N ALA A 125 13.48 5.94 14.06
CA ALA A 125 14.22 4.69 13.80
C ALA A 125 14.11 3.69 14.96
N ALA A 126 14.22 4.18 16.21
CA ALA A 126 14.05 3.34 17.39
C ALA A 126 12.62 2.78 17.54
N LEU A 127 11.60 3.56 17.16
CA LEU A 127 10.20 3.12 17.19
C LEU A 127 9.94 1.99 16.18
N GLN A 128 10.54 2.06 14.98
CA GLN A 128 10.36 1.06 13.93
C GLN A 128 10.91 -0.32 14.31
N SER A 129 11.99 -0.38 15.09
CA SER A 129 12.58 -1.63 15.59
C SER A 129 12.06 -2.03 16.98
N TYR A 130 11.26 -1.19 17.64
CA TYR A 130 10.79 -1.45 19.00
C TYR A 130 9.95 -2.72 19.07
N GLY A 131 10.37 -3.67 19.92
CA GLY A 131 9.70 -4.95 20.10
C GLY A 131 9.95 -5.98 19.00
N MET A 132 10.81 -5.68 18.02
CA MET A 132 11.27 -6.65 17.03
C MET A 132 12.43 -7.50 17.61
N PRO A 133 12.48 -8.81 17.33
CA PRO A 133 13.65 -9.61 17.69
C PRO A 133 14.90 -9.16 16.91
N ASP A 134 16.06 -9.21 17.55
CA ASP A 134 17.35 -8.91 16.90
C ASP A 134 17.52 -9.74 15.61
N GLY A 135 17.94 -9.07 14.52
CA GLY A 135 18.17 -9.70 13.21
C GLY A 135 16.91 -9.89 12.34
N TYR A 136 15.74 -9.46 12.80
CA TYR A 136 14.50 -9.40 12.00
C TYR A 136 14.25 -8.02 11.38
N GLU A 137 15.19 -7.08 11.48
CA GLU A 137 15.00 -5.72 10.96
C GLU A 137 14.82 -5.68 9.43
N TYR A 138 15.30 -6.69 8.72
CA TYR A 138 15.27 -6.78 7.25
C TYR A 138 14.18 -7.70 6.69
N THR A 139 13.42 -8.40 7.55
CA THR A 139 12.40 -9.38 7.11
C THR A 139 10.98 -8.84 7.11
N VAL A 140 10.77 -7.66 7.71
CA VAL A 140 9.46 -7.01 7.79
C VAL A 140 9.57 -5.62 7.16
N ASP A 141 9.65 -5.61 5.83
CA ASP A 141 9.76 -4.37 5.07
C ASP A 141 8.36 -3.78 4.82
N PHE A 142 8.28 -2.46 5.05
CA PHE A 142 7.31 -1.41 4.65
C PHE A 142 5.82 -1.69 4.37
N GLY A 143 5.29 -2.89 4.64
CA GLY A 143 3.86 -3.17 4.55
C GLY A 143 3.07 -2.43 5.61
N SER A 144 2.18 -1.53 5.21
CA SER A 144 1.25 -0.85 6.12
C SER A 144 -0.09 -0.59 5.44
N MET A 145 -1.11 -0.37 6.25
CA MET A 145 -2.46 -0.12 5.78
C MET A 145 -3.05 0.96 6.66
N LEU A 146 -3.52 2.05 6.04
CA LEU A 146 -3.78 3.31 6.75
C LEU A 146 -2.50 3.87 7.41
N GLY A 147 -2.61 5.04 8.04
CA GLY A 147 -1.50 5.66 8.77
C GLY A 147 -0.67 6.63 7.93
N TRP A 148 0.61 6.76 8.30
CA TRP A 148 1.53 7.70 7.65
C TRP A 148 2.39 6.97 6.61
N PRO A 149 2.58 7.54 5.41
CA PRO A 149 3.47 6.94 4.42
C PRO A 149 4.90 6.88 4.98
N ARG A 150 5.59 5.76 4.76
CA ARG A 150 7.04 5.66 4.98
C ARG A 150 7.73 5.93 3.67
N LEU A 151 8.47 7.03 3.59
CA LEU A 151 8.94 7.59 2.33
C LEU A 151 10.34 7.07 1.95
N VAL A 152 10.45 6.55 0.74
CA VAL A 152 11.74 6.15 0.14
C VAL A 152 12.49 7.40 -0.34
N GLN A 153 11.80 8.35 -0.97
CA GLN A 153 12.37 9.60 -1.50
C GLN A 153 11.88 10.83 -0.71
N HIS A 154 12.44 12.01 -1.00
CA HIS A 154 12.07 13.29 -0.34
C HIS A 154 10.83 13.96 -0.92
N ALA A 155 10.24 13.42 -1.98
CA ALA A 155 8.97 13.89 -2.48
C ALA A 155 7.87 13.27 -1.62
N GLU A 156 7.03 14.11 -1.03
CA GLU A 156 5.76 13.64 -0.48
C GLU A 156 4.91 13.02 -1.61
N LEU A 157 3.73 12.55 -1.23
CA LEU A 157 2.63 12.20 -2.13
C LEU A 157 2.12 13.45 -2.90
N GLU A 158 3.00 14.35 -3.34
CA GLU A 158 2.70 15.55 -4.14
C GLU A 158 2.29 15.20 -5.58
N LEU A 159 2.46 13.94 -5.96
CA LEU A 159 2.10 13.43 -7.28
C LEU A 159 0.60 13.14 -7.41
N PHE A 160 -0.15 13.13 -6.32
CA PHE A 160 -1.56 12.75 -6.31
C PHE A 160 -2.47 13.95 -6.56
N ASP A 161 -3.57 13.75 -7.28
CA ASP A 161 -4.61 14.77 -7.46
C ASP A 161 -5.57 14.83 -6.24
N VAL A 162 -5.00 14.67 -5.04
CA VAL A 162 -5.70 14.68 -3.76
C VAL A 162 -5.15 15.82 -2.92
N ASP A 163 -6.03 16.54 -2.23
CA ASP A 163 -5.62 17.53 -1.25
C ASP A 163 -4.65 16.88 -0.23
N PRO A 164 -3.41 17.38 -0.08
CA PRO A 164 -2.44 16.80 0.85
C PRO A 164 -2.96 16.68 2.29
N GLU A 165 -3.87 17.56 2.73
CA GLU A 165 -4.47 17.49 4.06
C GLU A 165 -5.51 16.35 4.17
N ASP A 166 -6.18 16.01 3.06
CA ASP A 166 -7.19 14.94 2.98
C ASP A 166 -6.59 13.58 2.56
N ALA A 167 -5.40 13.59 1.94
CA ALA A 167 -4.73 12.41 1.42
C ALA A 167 -4.39 11.39 2.51
N ARG A 168 -4.67 10.11 2.24
CA ARG A 168 -4.40 8.98 3.13
C ARG A 168 -3.84 7.83 2.33
N VAL A 169 -2.80 7.20 2.88
CA VAL A 169 -2.35 5.90 2.38
C VAL A 169 -3.41 4.87 2.73
N LEU A 170 -4.02 4.23 1.74
CA LEU A 170 -4.86 3.06 1.97
C LEU A 170 -3.98 1.83 2.20
N LEU A 171 -2.97 1.63 1.36
CA LEU A 171 -2.07 0.49 1.43
C LEU A 171 -0.68 0.89 0.94
N GLN A 172 0.35 0.53 1.68
CA GLN A 172 1.75 0.60 1.25
C GLN A 172 2.32 -0.80 1.24
N ILE A 173 3.08 -1.13 0.20
CA ILE A 173 3.81 -2.39 0.11
C ILE A 173 5.25 -2.09 -0.34
N GLY A 174 6.22 -2.48 0.49
CA GLY A 174 7.62 -2.61 0.10
C GLY A 174 8.02 -4.08 0.11
N SER A 175 9.31 -4.36 0.03
CA SER A 175 9.81 -5.71 -0.24
C SER A 175 9.29 -6.80 0.71
N TYR A 176 9.10 -8.02 0.21
CA TYR A 176 8.52 -9.09 1.00
C TYR A 176 9.04 -10.46 0.57
N THR A 177 8.86 -11.46 1.44
CA THR A 177 9.23 -12.84 1.14
C THR A 177 8.19 -13.82 1.64
N ASN A 178 8.01 -14.92 0.91
CA ASN A 178 7.23 -16.08 1.37
C ASN A 178 8.12 -17.17 2.00
N GLY A 179 9.38 -16.84 2.29
CA GLY A 179 10.40 -17.76 2.82
C GLY A 179 11.13 -18.58 1.75
N ARG A 180 10.71 -18.51 0.48
CA ARG A 180 11.35 -19.17 -0.66
C ARG A 180 11.72 -18.20 -1.77
N GLU A 181 10.80 -17.28 -2.06
CA GLU A 181 10.88 -16.27 -3.09
C GLU A 181 10.84 -14.90 -2.44
N PHE A 182 11.43 -13.92 -3.11
CA PHE A 182 11.50 -12.53 -2.70
C PHE A 182 10.80 -11.69 -3.76
N GLY A 183 9.92 -10.78 -3.33
CA GLY A 183 9.29 -9.77 -4.15
C GLY A 183 9.77 -8.39 -3.72
N ASP A 184 10.11 -7.54 -4.67
CA ASP A 184 10.53 -6.18 -4.44
C ASP A 184 10.02 -5.24 -5.52
N TRP A 185 10.29 -3.96 -5.30
CA TRP A 185 10.02 -2.85 -6.21
C TRP A 185 11.34 -2.16 -6.47
N GLY A 186 12.18 -2.79 -7.29
CA GLY A 186 13.56 -2.33 -7.49
C GLY A 186 14.36 -2.35 -6.18
N PRO A 187 15.47 -1.60 -6.11
CA PRO A 187 16.31 -1.54 -4.91
C PRO A 187 15.59 -0.78 -3.78
N GLY A 188 14.91 -1.48 -2.88
CA GLY A 188 14.31 -0.89 -1.67
C GLY A 188 13.15 0.08 -1.93
N GLY A 189 12.45 -0.06 -3.06
CA GLY A 189 11.28 0.74 -3.36
C GLY A 189 10.02 0.28 -2.62
N SER A 190 8.96 1.06 -2.77
CA SER A 190 7.63 0.76 -2.25
C SER A 190 6.57 1.35 -3.19
N ILE A 191 5.44 0.67 -3.26
CA ILE A 191 4.23 1.18 -3.91
C ILE A 191 3.21 1.60 -2.86
N TYR A 192 2.40 2.59 -3.20
CA TYR A 192 1.41 3.20 -2.33
C TYR A 192 0.11 3.35 -3.08
N PHE A 193 -0.96 2.83 -2.51
CA PHE A 193 -2.33 3.16 -2.86
C PHE A 193 -2.80 4.29 -1.96
N VAL A 194 -3.18 5.42 -2.54
CA VAL A 194 -3.57 6.63 -1.82
C VAL A 194 -5.00 6.98 -2.22
N THR A 195 -5.73 7.49 -1.24
CA THR A 195 -7.12 7.91 -1.35
C THR A 195 -7.33 9.15 -0.47
N SER A 196 -8.55 9.65 -0.37
CA SER A 196 -8.90 10.77 0.50
C SER A 196 -9.78 10.30 1.67
N ASN A 197 -9.87 11.05 2.78
CA ASN A 197 -10.82 10.66 3.84
C ASN A 197 -12.27 10.74 3.33
N SER A 198 -12.54 11.69 2.44
CA SER A 198 -13.84 11.84 1.79
C SER A 198 -14.22 10.58 1.00
N ALA A 199 -13.31 10.08 0.16
CA ALA A 199 -13.51 8.84 -0.61
C ALA A 199 -13.66 7.62 0.30
N LEU A 200 -12.87 7.50 1.37
CA LEU A 200 -13.02 6.42 2.36
C LEU A 200 -14.40 6.46 3.04
N ALA A 201 -14.88 7.64 3.43
CA ALA A 201 -16.18 7.81 4.06
C ALA A 201 -17.34 7.45 3.12
N GLU A 202 -17.20 7.77 1.83
CA GLU A 202 -18.18 7.47 0.78
C GLU A 202 -18.03 6.05 0.21
N ARG A 203 -16.96 5.34 0.59
CA ARG A 203 -16.55 4.03 0.03
C ARG A 203 -16.34 4.10 -1.48
N ASP A 204 -15.79 5.22 -1.93
CA ASP A 204 -15.29 5.39 -3.29
C ASP A 204 -13.88 4.78 -3.39
N TRP A 205 -13.81 3.62 -4.01
CA TRP A 205 -12.55 2.92 -4.27
C TRP A 205 -11.99 3.23 -5.67
N GLU A 206 -12.81 3.80 -6.55
CA GLU A 206 -12.43 4.13 -7.92
C GLU A 206 -11.51 5.35 -7.96
N SER A 207 -11.65 6.25 -6.98
CA SER A 207 -10.75 7.41 -6.82
C SER A 207 -9.39 7.07 -6.20
N CYS A 208 -9.07 5.79 -5.97
CA CYS A 208 -7.82 5.40 -5.35
C CYS A 208 -6.69 5.38 -6.40
N GLU A 209 -5.62 6.10 -6.12
CA GLU A 209 -4.49 6.27 -7.01
C GLU A 209 -3.30 5.41 -6.55
N LEU A 210 -2.46 4.98 -7.51
CA LEU A 210 -1.23 4.24 -7.26
C LEU A 210 -0.02 5.13 -7.54
N THR A 211 0.98 5.09 -6.64
CA THR A 211 2.33 5.58 -6.94
C THR A 211 3.39 4.58 -6.50
N GLY A 212 4.61 4.78 -6.97
CA GLY A 212 5.80 4.08 -6.49
C GLY A 212 6.92 5.07 -6.16
N GLN A 213 7.68 4.76 -5.13
CA GLN A 213 8.95 5.41 -4.84
C GLN A 213 10.06 4.36 -4.85
N PHE A 214 11.15 4.67 -5.53
CA PHE A 214 12.26 3.73 -5.78
C PHE A 214 13.60 4.42 -5.46
N THR A 215 14.66 3.67 -5.18
CA THR A 215 16.00 4.27 -4.97
C THR A 215 16.82 4.38 -6.24
#